data_AF-A0A970GAU7-F1
#
_entry.id   AF-A0A970GAU7-F1
#
_cell.length_a   1.000
_cell.length_b   1.000
_cell.length_c   1.000
_cell.angle_alpha   90.00
_cell.angle_beta   90.00
_cell.angle_gamma   90.00
#
_symmetry.space_group_name_H-M   'P 1'
#
loop_
_entity.id
_entity.type
_entity.pdbx_description
1 polymer ?
#
loop_
_entity_poly.entity_id
_entity_poly.type
_entity_poly.pdbx_seq_one_letter_code
_entity_poly.pdbx_strand_id
1 'polypeptide(L)'
;PDYPLVVVGGTATTLAAMQLRLSVYDSRLIHGQSLTIDQIQYWRDHLASMSLEERQKVIGLQPQRADIIVPGIRILALIMDQLGYEEMLISESDILDGVIAQLSG
;
A
#
# COMPACT_ATOMS: atom_id res chain seq x y z
N PRO A 1 19.75 2.58 4.21
CA PRO A 1 19.55 1.55 5.25
C PRO A 1 20.13 0.20 4.80
N ASP A 2 20.62 -0.65 5.72
CA ASP A 2 21.29 -1.92 5.38
C ASP A 2 20.31 -3.08 5.02
N TYR A 3 19.01 -2.86 5.23
CA TYR A 3 17.94 -3.83 5.01
C TYR A 3 16.79 -3.17 4.27
N PRO A 4 15.94 -3.93 3.54
CA PRO A 4 14.76 -3.38 2.88
C PRO A 4 13.65 -3.02 3.89
N LEU A 5 12.88 -1.97 3.60
CA LEU A 5 11.63 -1.69 4.29
C LEU A 5 10.52 -2.52 3.65
N VAL A 6 10.09 -3.58 4.33
CA VAL A 6 8.97 -4.42 3.90
C VAL A 6 7.70 -3.98 4.62
N VAL A 7 6.65 -3.68 3.86
CA VAL A 7 5.37 -3.19 4.36
C VAL A 7 4.26 -4.17 4.01
N VAL A 8 3.46 -4.50 5.01
CA VAL A 8 2.26 -5.35 4.89
C VAL A 8 1.00 -4.52 5.13
N GLY A 9 -0.16 -5.10 4.83
CA GLY A 9 -1.45 -4.55 5.22
C GLY A 9 -2.11 -3.68 4.14
N GLY A 10 -3.40 -3.41 4.38
CA GLY A 10 -4.32 -2.97 3.33
C GLY A 10 -3.93 -1.68 2.60
N THR A 11 -3.36 -0.68 3.28
CA THR A 11 -2.96 0.57 2.63
C THR A 11 -1.86 0.35 1.59
N ALA A 12 -0.82 -0.41 1.94
CA ALA A 12 0.29 -0.69 1.05
C ALA A 12 -0.15 -1.52 -0.16
N THR A 13 -0.95 -2.57 0.08
CA THR A 13 -1.45 -3.44 -0.99
C THR A 13 -2.44 -2.71 -1.91
N THR A 14 -3.22 -1.77 -1.37
CA THR A 14 -4.10 -0.89 -2.16
C THR A 14 -3.30 0.08 -3.03
N LEU A 15 -2.23 0.68 -2.51
CA LEU A 15 -1.32 1.51 -3.31
C LEU A 15 -0.72 0.73 -4.48
N ALA A 16 -0.25 -0.51 -4.24
CA ALA A 16 0.23 -1.37 -5.33
C ALA A 16 -0.86 -1.67 -6.36
N ALA A 17 -2.06 -2.01 -5.92
CA ALA A 17 -3.19 -2.26 -6.82
C ALA A 17 -3.53 -1.04 -7.68
N MET A 18 -3.52 0.17 -7.09
CA MET A 18 -3.71 1.42 -7.83
C MET A 18 -2.57 1.70 -8.81
N GLN A 19 -1.32 1.50 -8.39
CA GLN A 19 -0.14 1.68 -9.24
C GLN A 19 -0.17 0.75 -10.47
N LEU A 20 -0.57 -0.51 -10.26
CA LEU A 20 -0.73 -1.51 -11.31
C LEU A 20 -2.06 -1.38 -12.08
N ARG A 21 -2.95 -0.48 -11.66
CA ARG A 21 -4.29 -0.28 -12.23
C ARG A 21 -5.09 -1.58 -12.30
N LEU A 22 -5.07 -2.37 -11.23
CA LEU A 22 -5.78 -3.64 -11.15
C LEU A 22 -7.28 -3.39 -10.94
N SER A 23 -8.09 -3.74 -11.94
CA SER A 23 -9.56 -3.74 -11.82
C SER A 23 -10.08 -4.90 -10.96
N VAL A 24 -9.32 -6.00 -10.91
CA VAL A 24 -9.56 -7.17 -10.06
C VAL A 24 -8.30 -7.40 -9.22
N TYR A 25 -8.47 -7.53 -7.91
CA TYR A 25 -7.37 -7.75 -6.98
C TYR A 25 -6.68 -9.09 -7.27
N ASP A 26 -5.36 -9.08 -7.42
CA ASP A 26 -4.52 -10.28 -7.56
C ASP A 26 -3.28 -10.14 -6.68
N SER A 27 -3.26 -10.90 -5.58
CA SER A 27 -2.17 -10.88 -4.59
C SER A 27 -0.81 -11.24 -5.19
N ARG A 28 -0.78 -12.07 -6.25
CA ARG A 28 0.47 -12.49 -6.91
C ARG A 28 1.12 -11.36 -7.69
N LEU A 29 0.30 -10.43 -8.20
CA LEU A 29 0.80 -9.24 -8.90
C LEU A 29 1.24 -8.16 -7.90
N ILE A 30 0.65 -8.14 -6.70
CA ILE A 30 0.94 -7.16 -5.64
C ILE A 30 2.15 -7.55 -4.80
N HIS A 31 2.28 -8.83 -4.45
CA HIS A 31 3.40 -9.31 -3.63
C HIS A 31 4.73 -9.06 -4.33
N GLY A 32 5.68 -8.47 -3.60
CA GLY A 32 7.00 -8.14 -4.11
C GLY A 32 7.06 -6.88 -4.97
N GLN A 33 5.94 -6.14 -5.14
CA GLN A 33 6.00 -4.83 -5.78
C GLN A 33 6.75 -3.83 -4.90
N SER A 34 7.52 -2.95 -5.55
CA SER A 34 8.15 -1.82 -4.89
C SER A 34 7.44 -0.53 -5.25
N LEU A 35 7.38 0.40 -4.30
CA LEU A 35 6.88 1.75 -4.51
C LEU A 35 7.86 2.77 -3.96
N THR A 36 8.16 3.79 -4.76
CA THR A 36 9.01 4.90 -4.34
C THR A 36 8.23 5.90 -3.49
N ILE A 37 8.95 6.67 -2.67
CA ILE A 37 8.38 7.75 -1.88
C ILE A 37 7.62 8.75 -2.77
N ASP A 38 8.13 9.04 -3.97
CA ASP A 38 7.49 9.94 -4.93
C ASP A 38 6.14 9.40 -5.42
N GLN A 39 6.05 8.10 -5.73
CA GLN A 39 4.80 7.46 -6.13
C GLN A 39 3.77 7.50 -4.99
N ILE A 40 4.21 7.27 -3.75
CA ILE A 40 3.35 7.29 -2.56
C ILE A 40 2.85 8.72 -2.31
N GLN A 41 3.72 9.72 -2.41
CA GLN A 41 3.36 11.13 -2.26
C GLN A 41 2.42 11.59 -3.38
N TYR A 42 2.66 11.17 -4.62
CA TYR A 42 1.74 11.42 -5.74
C TYR A 42 0.34 10.89 -5.43
N TRP A 43 0.20 9.62 -5.02
CA TRP A 43 -1.11 9.06 -4.70
C TRP A 43 -1.78 9.76 -3.52
N ARG A 44 -1.01 10.13 -2.49
CA ARG A 44 -1.53 10.91 -1.36
C ARG A 44 -2.16 12.21 -1.84
N ASP A 45 -1.41 13.00 -2.60
CA ASP A 45 -1.81 14.35 -2.99
C ASP A 45 -2.93 14.31 -4.04
N HIS A 46 -2.85 13.37 -4.98
CA HIS A 46 -3.89 13.13 -5.96
C HIS A 46 -5.22 12.76 -5.29
N LEU A 47 -5.22 11.76 -4.39
CA LEU A 47 -6.44 11.33 -3.69
C LEU A 47 -6.96 12.39 -2.71
N ALA A 48 -6.07 13.18 -2.09
CA ALA A 48 -6.46 14.27 -1.20
C ALA A 48 -7.20 15.39 -1.94
N SER A 49 -6.92 15.58 -3.24
CA SER A 49 -7.61 16.56 -4.09
C SER A 49 -9.00 16.11 -4.57
N MET A 50 -9.34 14.83 -4.40
CA MET A 50 -10.58 14.22 -4.86
C MET A 50 -11.67 14.21 -3.79
N SER A 51 -12.93 14.31 -4.23
CA SER A 51 -14.11 13.99 -3.40
C SER A 51 -14.13 12.49 -3.03
N LEU A 52 -14.94 12.12 -2.05
CA LEU A 52 -15.11 10.71 -1.69
C LEU A 52 -15.67 9.89 -2.86
N GLU A 53 -16.67 10.42 -3.56
CA GLU A 53 -17.31 9.78 -4.72
C GLU A 53 -16.34 9.59 -5.89
N GLU A 54 -15.39 10.51 -6.06
CA GLU A 54 -14.33 10.40 -7.08
C GLU A 54 -13.32 9.33 -6.69
N ARG A 55 -12.88 9.30 -5.43
CA ARG A 55 -11.95 8.26 -4.93
C ARG A 55 -12.53 6.86 -5.06
N GLN A 56 -13.83 6.68 -4.80
CA GLN A 56 -14.51 5.39 -4.96
C GLN A 56 -14.47 4.83 -6.40
N LYS A 57 -14.13 5.66 -7.40
CA LYS A 57 -14.01 5.26 -8.81
C LYS A 57 -12.57 5.00 -9.26
N VAL A 58 -11.58 5.23 -8.39
CA VAL A 58 -10.17 5.00 -8.73
C VAL A 58 -9.91 3.50 -8.85
N ILE A 59 -9.37 3.07 -10.00
CA ILE A 59 -9.03 1.67 -10.25
C ILE A 59 -7.96 1.21 -9.25
N GLY A 60 -8.18 0.07 -8.62
CA GLY A 60 -7.32 -0.48 -7.57
C GLY A 60 -7.65 0.00 -6.16
N LEU A 61 -8.48 1.04 -6.00
CA LEU A 61 -8.97 1.50 -4.70
C LEU A 61 -10.32 0.85 -4.38
N GLN A 62 -10.37 0.04 -3.33
CA GLN A 62 -11.64 -0.50 -2.83
C GLN A 62 -12.53 0.64 -2.32
N PRO A 63 -13.80 0.74 -2.75
CA PRO A 63 -14.69 1.83 -2.35
C PRO A 63 -14.84 2.00 -0.83
N GLN A 64 -14.80 0.90 -0.08
CA GLN A 64 -14.89 0.88 1.39
C GLN A 64 -13.66 1.44 2.09
N ARG A 65 -12.57 1.69 1.35
CA ARG A 65 -11.32 2.27 1.87
C ARG A 65 -11.14 3.73 1.43
N ALA A 66 -12.00 4.26 0.57
CA ALA A 66 -11.80 5.56 -0.08
C ALA A 66 -11.80 6.75 0.91
N ASP A 67 -12.50 6.64 2.02
CA ASP A 67 -12.55 7.64 3.10
C ASP A 67 -11.28 7.67 3.95
N ILE A 68 -10.68 6.50 4.19
CA ILE A 68 -9.51 6.33 5.08
C ILE A 68 -8.16 6.18 4.37
N ILE A 69 -8.13 6.05 3.04
CA ILE A 69 -6.87 5.74 2.33
C ILE A 69 -5.84 6.88 2.45
N VAL A 70 -6.26 8.14 2.33
CA VAL A 70 -5.38 9.32 2.36
C VAL A 70 -4.56 9.42 3.66
N PRO A 71 -5.17 9.36 4.87
CA PRO A 71 -4.40 9.37 6.11
C PRO A 71 -3.48 8.14 6.24
N GLY A 72 -3.91 6.97 5.75
CA GLY A 72 -3.05 5.79 5.70
C GLY A 72 -1.78 6.00 4.86
N ILE A 73 -1.92 6.56 3.66
CA ILE A 73 -0.78 6.88 2.79
C ILE A 73 0.14 7.91 3.45
N ARG A 74 -0.42 8.90 4.15
CA ARG A 74 0.37 9.89 4.90
C ARG A 74 1.23 9.24 5.98
N ILE A 75 0.69 8.25 6.71
CA ILE A 75 1.44 7.50 7.71
C ILE A 75 2.60 6.73 7.06
N LEU A 76 2.37 6.05 5.94
CA LEU A 76 3.44 5.35 5.21
C LEU A 76 4.56 6.29 4.77
N ALA A 77 4.20 7.43 4.18
CA ALA A 77 5.19 8.43 3.75
C ALA A 77 6.01 8.98 4.95
N LEU A 78 5.38 9.20 6.10
CA LEU A 78 6.07 9.62 7.32
C LEU A 78 7.01 8.54 7.85
N ILE A 79 6.60 7.27 7.84
CA ILE A 79 7.47 6.15 8.26
C ILE A 79 8.71 6.08 7.37
N MET A 80 8.55 6.17 6.05
CA MET A 80 9.66 6.15 5.09
C MET A 80 10.64 7.31 5.32
N ASP A 81 10.12 8.53 5.47
CA ASP A 81 10.91 9.73 5.73
C ASP A 81 11.70 9.62 7.04
N GLN A 82 11.04 9.24 8.14
CA GLN A 82 11.67 9.11 9.46
C GLN A 82 12.73 8.00 9.51
N LEU A 83 12.58 6.95 8.71
CA LEU A 83 13.51 5.84 8.63
C LEU A 83 14.56 5.99 7.52
N GLY A 84 14.49 7.05 6.71
CA GLY A 84 15.43 7.32 5.62
C GLY A 84 15.35 6.33 4.45
N TYR A 85 14.13 5.90 4.08
CA TYR A 85 13.87 5.03 2.93
C TYR A 85 13.24 5.80 1.77
N GLU A 86 13.76 5.60 0.57
CA GLU A 86 13.20 6.16 -0.67
C GLU A 86 12.27 5.18 -1.39
N GLU A 87 12.28 3.91 -0.98
CA GLU A 87 11.47 2.83 -1.56
C GLU A 87 10.99 1.86 -0.47
N MET A 88 9.78 1.32 -0.63
CA MET A 88 9.25 0.22 0.19
C MET A 88 8.88 -0.99 -0.67
N LEU A 89 9.06 -2.20 -0.13
CA LEU A 89 8.65 -3.46 -0.72
C LEU A 89 7.34 -3.94 -0.10
N ILE A 90 6.38 -4.39 -0.91
CA ILE A 90 5.06 -4.79 -0.43
C ILE A 90 4.99 -6.31 -0.26
N SER A 91 4.47 -6.75 0.89
CA SER A 91 4.22 -8.17 1.17
C SER A 91 2.72 -8.43 1.41
N GLU A 92 2.21 -9.48 0.77
CA GLU A 92 0.87 -10.03 1.03
C GLU A 92 0.88 -11.00 2.22
N SER A 93 2.05 -11.54 2.57
CA SER A 93 2.20 -12.40 3.74
C SER A 93 2.29 -11.53 4.99
N ASP A 94 1.36 -11.72 5.91
CA ASP A 94 1.24 -10.92 7.13
C ASP A 94 1.16 -11.79 8.41
N ILE A 95 0.55 -11.24 9.46
CA ILE A 95 0.41 -11.92 10.75
C ILE A 95 -0.32 -13.26 10.63
N LEU A 96 -1.31 -13.39 9.75
CA LEU A 96 -2.07 -14.63 9.61
C LEU A 96 -1.18 -15.75 9.04
N ASP A 97 -0.39 -15.43 8.01
CA ASP A 97 0.58 -16.37 7.43
C ASP A 97 1.65 -16.75 8.45
N GLY A 98 2.13 -15.78 9.24
CA GLY A 98 3.08 -16.02 10.33
C GLY A 98 2.53 -17.01 11.37
N VAL A 99 1.26 -16.85 11.77
CA VAL A 99 0.59 -17.78 12.70
C VAL A 99 0.44 -19.17 12.10
N ILE A 100 0.03 -19.29 10.83
CA ILE A 100 -0.09 -20.59 10.15
C ILE A 100 1.26 -21.30 10.08
N ALA A 101 2.32 -20.57 9.70
CA ALA A 101 3.67 -21.12 9.62
C ALA A 101 4.17 -21.62 10.98
N GLN A 102 3.89 -20.87 12.06
CA GLN A 102 4.24 -21.27 13.42
C GLN A 102 3.48 -22.52 13.89
N LEU A 103 2.22 -22.69 13.50
CA LEU A 103 1.41 -23.86 13.87
C LEU A 103 1.68 -25.12 13.03
N SER A 104 2.30 -24.95 11.86
CA SER A 104 2.57 -26.03 10.91
C SER A 104 3.97 -26.65 11.05
N GLY A 105 4.82 -26.07 11.91
CA GLY A 105 6.14 -26.59 12.29
C GLY A 105 6.12 -27.27 13.65
#